data_AF-A0A1H8QBH8-F1
#
_entry.id   AF-A0A1H8QBH8-F1
#
_cell.length_a   1.000
_cell.length_b   1.000
_cell.length_c   1.000
_cell.angle_alpha   90.00
_cell.angle_beta   90.00
_cell.angle_gamma   90.00
#
_symmetry.space_group_name_H-M   'P 1'
#
loop_
_entity.id
_entity.type
_entity.pdbx_description
1 polymer ?
#
loop_
_entity_poly.entity_id
_entity_poly.type
_entity_poly.pdbx_seq_one_letter_code
_entity_poly.pdbx_strand_id
1 'polypeptide(L)'
;MENYNPTLLEIVQKEIQDYCAQSLETKGIEDAASNPDLLNRDNNKMMIIAGLESIIDNWLPKLEEKVLEFDGIIKMYTEDGMVNTATPYSTKRSAYVNMVAILKDLLESEESILKKLKRVLKSYEIGFNNGLHNYTEKV
;
A
#
# COMPACT_ATOMS: atom_id res chain seq x y z
N MET A 1 -24.48 -16.39 -12.56
CA MET A 1 -23.33 -15.86 -11.81
C MET A 1 -23.20 -14.41 -12.21
N GLU A 2 -23.53 -13.47 -11.32
CA GLU A 2 -23.23 -12.05 -11.57
C GLU A 2 -21.71 -11.87 -11.59
N ASN A 3 -21.18 -11.23 -12.64
CA ASN A 3 -19.78 -10.84 -12.71
C ASN A 3 -19.55 -9.75 -11.66
N TYR A 4 -19.00 -10.12 -10.51
CA TYR A 4 -18.54 -9.16 -9.51
C TYR A 4 -17.38 -8.36 -10.10
N ASN A 5 -17.52 -7.03 -10.12
CA ASN A 5 -16.47 -6.10 -10.52
C ASN A 5 -16.04 -5.31 -9.27
N PRO A 6 -14.81 -5.48 -8.77
CA PRO A 6 -14.38 -4.83 -7.55
C PRO A 6 -14.35 -3.31 -7.71
N THR A 7 -14.72 -2.62 -6.64
CA THR A 7 -14.62 -1.16 -6.55
C THR A 7 -13.15 -0.73 -6.47
N LEU A 8 -12.88 0.53 -6.83
CA LEU A 8 -11.54 1.10 -6.69
C LEU A 8 -11.00 0.96 -5.26
N LEU A 9 -11.85 1.18 -4.23
CA LEU A 9 -11.46 1.01 -2.82
C LEU A 9 -10.98 -0.42 -2.51
N GLU A 10 -11.71 -1.43 -2.99
CA GLU A 10 -11.35 -2.83 -2.78
C GLU A 10 -10.03 -3.18 -3.48
N ILE A 11 -9.79 -2.63 -4.67
CA ILE A 11 -8.53 -2.80 -5.42
C ILE A 11 -7.36 -2.21 -4.62
N VAL A 12 -7.45 -0.95 -4.20
CA VAL A 12 -6.36 -0.29 -3.45
C VAL A 12 -6.09 -0.99 -2.12
N GLN A 13 -7.15 -1.34 -1.37
CA GLN A 13 -7.01 -2.05 -0.10
C GLN A 13 -6.33 -3.40 -0.29
N LYS A 14 -6.74 -4.16 -1.30
CA LYS A 14 -6.16 -5.46 -1.60
C LYS A 14 -4.68 -5.33 -1.97
N GLU A 15 -4.31 -4.41 -2.85
CA GLU A 15 -2.93 -4.26 -3.29
C GLU A 15 -1.98 -3.89 -2.12
N ILE A 16 -2.38 -2.95 -1.26
CA ILE A 16 -1.61 -2.60 -0.06
C ILE A 16 -1.52 -3.79 0.90
N GLN A 17 -2.62 -4.53 1.09
CA GLN A 17 -2.64 -5.71 1.96
C GLN A 17 -1.72 -6.81 1.43
N ASP A 18 -1.80 -7.12 0.13
CA ASP A 18 -0.96 -8.12 -0.51
C ASP A 18 0.53 -7.75 -0.37
N TYR A 19 0.88 -6.48 -0.63
CA TYR A 19 2.25 -5.99 -0.48
C TYR A 19 2.76 -6.10 0.96
N CYS A 20 1.90 -5.81 1.95
CA CYS A 20 2.25 -5.90 3.37
C CYS A 20 2.21 -7.33 3.93
N ALA A 21 1.63 -8.28 3.20
CA ALA A 21 1.48 -9.68 3.61
C ALA A 21 2.54 -10.61 3.03
N GLN A 22 3.30 -10.16 2.03
CA GLN A 22 4.33 -10.97 1.38
C GLN A 22 5.44 -11.40 2.36
N SER A 23 5.95 -12.61 2.15
CA SER A 23 7.19 -13.08 2.77
C SER A 23 8.35 -12.74 1.84
N LEU A 24 9.37 -12.05 2.37
CA LEU A 24 10.60 -11.73 1.65
C LEU A 24 11.80 -12.52 2.16
N GLU A 25 11.57 -13.59 2.88
CA GLU A 25 12.64 -14.43 3.44
C GLU A 25 13.51 -15.03 2.33
N THR A 26 12.91 -15.64 1.30
CA THR A 26 13.65 -16.16 0.14
C THR A 26 14.47 -15.08 -0.54
N LYS A 27 13.87 -13.89 -0.77
CA LYS A 27 14.59 -12.75 -1.35
C LYS A 27 15.79 -12.36 -0.49
N GLY A 28 15.62 -12.30 0.83
CA GLY A 28 16.72 -12.01 1.76
C GLY A 28 17.86 -13.01 1.63
N ILE A 29 17.56 -14.30 1.54
CA ILE A 29 18.55 -15.37 1.35
C ILE A 29 19.33 -15.15 0.04
N GLU A 30 18.61 -14.90 -1.06
CA GLU A 30 19.19 -14.70 -2.38
C GLU A 30 20.06 -13.44 -2.46
N ASP A 31 19.60 -12.34 -1.86
CA ASP A 31 20.35 -11.09 -1.78
C ASP A 31 21.65 -11.28 -1.01
N ALA A 32 21.62 -11.98 0.13
CA ALA A 32 22.82 -12.25 0.94
C ALA A 32 23.81 -13.17 0.22
N ALA A 33 23.32 -14.18 -0.52
CA ALA A 33 24.18 -15.05 -1.33
C ALA A 33 24.84 -14.30 -2.50
N SER A 34 24.17 -13.27 -3.04
CA SER A 34 24.67 -12.46 -4.14
C SER A 34 25.60 -11.33 -3.68
N ASN A 35 25.27 -10.69 -2.56
CA ASN A 35 26.05 -9.63 -1.94
C ASN A 35 25.80 -9.61 -0.41
N PRO A 36 26.71 -10.20 0.38
CA PRO A 36 26.54 -10.36 1.83
C PRO A 36 26.77 -9.07 2.65
N ASP A 37 26.98 -7.92 2.01
CA ASP A 37 27.20 -6.64 2.69
C ASP A 37 25.94 -6.16 3.44
N LEU A 38 26.12 -5.72 4.69
CA LEU A 38 25.05 -5.14 5.49
C LEU A 38 24.50 -3.83 4.90
N LEU A 39 25.33 -3.07 4.17
CA LEU A 39 24.87 -1.89 3.42
C LEU A 39 23.92 -2.29 2.30
N ASN A 40 24.16 -3.43 1.63
CA ASN A 40 23.25 -3.96 0.62
C ASN A 40 21.90 -4.36 1.25
N ARG A 41 21.91 -5.01 2.41
CA ARG A 41 20.68 -5.31 3.18
C ARG A 41 19.89 -4.05 3.48
N ASP A 42 20.54 -3.02 3.99
CA ASP A 42 19.87 -1.79 4.41
C ASP A 42 19.30 -1.02 3.20
N ASN A 43 20.03 -0.96 2.09
CA ASN A 43 19.53 -0.41 0.83
C ASN A 43 18.30 -1.18 0.31
N ASN A 44 18.30 -2.52 0.39
CA ASN A 44 17.14 -3.31 -0.02
C ASN A 44 15.93 -3.09 0.90
N LYS A 45 16.13 -2.87 2.20
CA LYS A 45 15.05 -2.46 3.12
C LYS A 45 14.46 -1.11 2.71
N MET A 46 15.30 -0.16 2.30
CA MET A 46 14.82 1.13 1.76
C MET A 46 14.04 0.95 0.46
N MET A 47 14.44 0.03 -0.42
CA MET A 47 13.67 -0.30 -1.63
C MET A 47 12.31 -0.92 -1.32
N ILE A 48 12.21 -1.76 -0.28
CA ILE A 48 10.93 -2.33 0.18
C ILE A 48 10.00 -1.22 0.71
N ILE A 49 10.55 -0.23 1.40
CA ILE A 49 9.81 0.95 1.88
C ILE A 49 9.31 1.77 0.68
N ALA A 50 10.21 2.14 -0.22
CA ALA A 50 9.89 2.90 -1.44
C ALA A 50 8.84 2.21 -2.33
N GLY A 51 8.83 0.86 -2.35
CA GLY A 51 7.81 0.11 -3.08
C GLY A 51 6.40 0.31 -2.53
N LEU A 52 6.21 0.41 -1.20
CA LEU A 52 4.89 0.72 -0.64
C LEU A 52 4.51 2.18 -0.92
N GLU A 53 5.44 3.12 -0.78
CA GLU A 53 5.22 4.53 -1.09
C GLU A 53 4.77 4.70 -2.55
N SER A 54 5.44 4.03 -3.48
CA SER A 54 5.08 4.05 -4.90
C SER A 54 3.67 3.49 -5.18
N ILE A 55 3.24 2.45 -4.47
CA ILE A 55 1.86 1.94 -4.57
C ILE A 55 0.87 3.01 -4.12
N ILE A 56 1.16 3.67 -2.99
CA ILE A 56 0.29 4.72 -2.45
C ILE A 56 0.23 5.91 -3.41
N ASP A 57 1.36 6.40 -3.90
CA ASP A 57 1.46 7.52 -4.83
C ASP A 57 0.71 7.26 -6.16
N ASN A 58 0.67 6.00 -6.61
CA ASN A 58 -0.08 5.62 -7.81
C ASN A 58 -1.61 5.61 -7.60
N TRP A 59 -2.07 5.39 -6.36
CA TRP A 59 -3.50 5.29 -6.05
C TRP A 59 -4.10 6.58 -5.51
N LEU A 60 -3.32 7.38 -4.80
CA LEU A 60 -3.79 8.60 -4.15
C LEU A 60 -4.49 9.56 -5.13
N PRO A 61 -3.93 9.90 -6.31
CA PRO A 61 -4.59 10.81 -7.25
C PRO A 61 -5.91 10.26 -7.80
N LYS A 62 -6.00 8.94 -8.02
CA LYS A 62 -7.22 8.28 -8.55
C LYS A 62 -8.35 8.30 -7.53
N LEU A 63 -8.01 8.15 -6.25
CA LEU A 63 -8.99 8.26 -5.17
C LEU A 63 -9.47 9.70 -5.00
N GLU A 64 -8.56 10.68 -5.09
CA GLU A 64 -8.91 12.11 -5.06
C GLU A 64 -9.80 12.52 -6.23
N GLU A 65 -9.52 12.02 -7.44
CA GLU A 65 -10.39 12.21 -8.61
C GLU A 65 -11.79 11.65 -8.37
N LYS A 66 -11.91 10.46 -7.75
CA LYS A 66 -13.22 9.90 -7.39
C LYS A 66 -13.96 10.71 -6.34
N VAL A 67 -13.27 11.35 -5.40
CA VAL A 67 -13.91 12.29 -4.47
C VAL A 67 -14.52 13.46 -5.24
N LEU A 68 -13.79 14.05 -6.18
CA LEU A 68 -14.26 15.15 -7.01
C LEU A 68 -15.45 14.76 -7.91
N GLU A 69 -15.44 13.55 -8.47
CA GLU A 69 -16.57 13.00 -9.23
C GLU A 69 -17.84 12.94 -8.37
N PHE A 70 -17.73 12.42 -7.14
CA PHE A 70 -18.88 12.40 -6.23
C PHE A 70 -19.33 13.79 -5.82
N ASP A 71 -18.40 14.74 -5.59
CA ASP A 71 -18.75 16.13 -5.31
C ASP A 71 -19.60 16.75 -6.43
N GLY A 72 -19.24 16.52 -7.70
CA GLY A 72 -20.01 16.96 -8.84
C GLY A 72 -21.42 16.35 -8.88
N ILE A 73 -21.52 15.03 -8.68
CA ILE A 73 -22.81 14.32 -8.68
C ILE A 73 -23.72 14.80 -7.54
N ILE A 74 -23.19 14.92 -6.32
CA ILE A 74 -23.93 15.37 -5.14
C ILE A 74 -24.45 16.79 -5.35
N LYS A 75 -23.60 17.68 -5.88
CA LYS A 75 -23.98 19.06 -6.17
C LYS A 75 -25.14 19.11 -7.17
N MET A 76 -25.00 18.43 -8.31
CA MET A 76 -26.04 18.38 -9.35
C MET A 76 -27.40 17.92 -8.79
N TYR A 77 -27.44 16.79 -8.09
CA TYR A 77 -28.70 16.28 -7.55
C TYR A 77 -29.29 17.16 -6.45
N THR A 78 -28.45 17.82 -5.66
CA THR A 78 -28.92 18.72 -4.60
C THR A 78 -29.50 20.02 -5.16
N GLU A 79 -28.86 20.58 -6.19
CA GLU A 79 -29.34 21.76 -6.92
C GLU A 79 -30.68 21.49 -7.62
N ASP A 80 -30.89 20.26 -8.10
CA ASP A 80 -32.17 19.80 -8.69
C ASP A 80 -33.23 19.40 -7.63
N GLY A 81 -32.95 19.55 -6.33
CA GLY A 81 -33.85 19.16 -5.24
C GLY A 81 -33.99 17.65 -5.01
N MET A 82 -33.17 16.83 -5.67
CA MET A 82 -33.15 15.37 -5.59
C MET A 82 -32.27 14.86 -4.44
N VAL A 83 -32.49 15.37 -3.22
CA VAL A 83 -31.65 15.09 -2.03
C VAL A 83 -31.55 13.59 -1.74
N ASN A 84 -32.65 12.85 -1.84
CA ASN A 84 -32.65 11.40 -1.61
C ASN A 84 -31.76 10.63 -2.60
N THR A 85 -31.63 11.14 -3.82
CA THR A 85 -30.75 10.57 -4.85
C THR A 85 -29.29 10.90 -4.60
N ALA A 86 -28.99 12.04 -3.98
CA ALA A 86 -27.63 12.43 -3.59
C ALA A 86 -27.08 11.60 -2.42
N THR A 87 -27.91 11.18 -1.47
CA THR A 87 -27.49 10.51 -0.22
C THR A 87 -26.54 9.32 -0.42
N PRO A 88 -26.80 8.34 -1.32
CA PRO A 88 -25.87 7.22 -1.53
C PRO A 88 -24.50 7.65 -2.06
N TYR A 89 -24.44 8.72 -2.86
CA TYR A 89 -23.17 9.28 -3.34
C TYR A 89 -22.39 9.95 -2.22
N SER A 90 -23.06 10.63 -1.30
CA SER A 90 -22.43 11.17 -0.09
C SER A 90 -21.80 10.08 0.78
N THR A 91 -22.49 8.94 0.97
CA THR A 91 -21.92 7.80 1.69
C THR A 91 -20.69 7.23 0.98
N LYS A 92 -20.75 7.03 -0.34
CA LYS A 92 -19.61 6.58 -1.13
C LYS A 92 -18.44 7.55 -1.03
N ARG A 93 -18.69 8.84 -1.24
CA ARG A 93 -17.69 9.91 -1.11
C ARG A 93 -16.94 9.83 0.22
N SER A 94 -17.66 9.71 1.33
CA SER A 94 -17.05 9.62 2.66
C SER A 94 -16.08 8.44 2.79
N ALA A 95 -16.38 7.29 2.16
CA ALA A 95 -15.46 6.16 2.15
C ALA A 95 -14.17 6.46 1.37
N TYR A 96 -14.26 7.15 0.23
CA TYR A 96 -13.08 7.58 -0.54
C TYR A 96 -12.25 8.65 0.19
N VAL A 97 -12.90 9.65 0.79
CA VAL A 97 -12.24 10.67 1.61
C VAL A 97 -11.48 10.02 2.77
N ASN A 98 -12.10 9.06 3.46
CA ASN A 98 -11.46 8.32 4.54
C ASN A 98 -10.23 7.54 4.04
N MET A 99 -10.33 6.89 2.87
CA MET A 99 -9.19 6.17 2.30
C MET A 99 -8.05 7.13 1.92
N VAL A 100 -8.35 8.28 1.31
CA VAL A 100 -7.36 9.32 1.00
C VAL A 100 -6.64 9.79 2.27
N ALA A 101 -7.38 10.04 3.36
CA ALA A 101 -6.80 10.43 4.64
C ALA A 101 -5.83 9.35 5.17
N ILE A 102 -6.26 8.09 5.19
CA ILE A 102 -5.42 6.96 5.63
C ILE A 102 -4.13 6.88 4.81
N LEU A 103 -4.20 7.06 3.50
CA LEU A 103 -3.04 7.01 2.62
C LEU A 103 -2.07 8.18 2.86
N LYS A 104 -2.59 9.39 3.09
CA LYS A 104 -1.78 10.55 3.44
C LYS A 104 -1.10 10.39 4.80
N ASP A 105 -1.82 9.90 5.80
CA ASP A 105 -1.28 9.62 7.14
C ASP A 105 -0.16 8.56 7.09
N LEU A 106 -0.25 7.61 6.16
CA LEU A 106 0.83 6.65 5.93
C LEU A 106 2.09 7.32 5.37
N LEU A 107 1.94 8.27 4.45
CA LEU A 107 3.05 9.01 3.83
C LEU A 107 3.61 10.14 4.70
N GLU A 108 2.90 10.55 5.76
CA GLU A 108 3.29 11.69 6.61
C GLU A 108 4.58 11.42 7.40
N SER A 109 4.89 10.15 7.69
CA SER A 109 6.12 9.79 8.40
C SER A 109 6.67 8.43 8.02
N GLU A 110 7.99 8.31 8.06
CA GLU A 110 8.70 7.03 7.91
C GLU A 110 8.23 6.02 8.96
N GLU A 111 7.93 6.46 10.19
CA GLU A 111 7.44 5.58 11.27
C GLU A 111 6.11 4.89 10.90
N SER A 112 5.17 5.62 10.28
CA SER A 112 3.89 5.06 9.81
C SER A 112 4.11 3.93 8.80
N ILE A 113 4.98 4.16 7.82
CA ILE A 113 5.34 3.16 6.80
C ILE A 113 6.05 1.96 7.45
N LEU A 114 7.04 2.19 8.32
CA LEU A 114 7.76 1.14 9.01
C LEU A 114 6.83 0.27 9.86
N LYS A 115 5.86 0.89 10.56
CA LYS A 115 4.84 0.16 11.32
C LYS A 115 3.98 -0.71 10.42
N LYS A 116 3.61 -0.20 9.24
CA LYS A 116 2.83 -0.94 8.24
C LYS A 116 3.61 -2.11 7.65
N LEU A 117 4.91 -1.93 7.41
CA LEU A 117 5.81 -2.92 6.79
C LEU A 117 6.55 -3.82 7.77
N LYS A 118 6.33 -3.68 9.08
CA LYS A 118 7.06 -4.40 10.15
C LYS A 118 7.23 -5.89 9.87
N ARG A 119 6.18 -6.57 9.40
CA ARG A 119 6.22 -8.01 9.10
C ARG A 119 7.10 -8.32 7.89
N VAL A 120 6.94 -7.57 6.81
CA VAL A 120 7.67 -7.75 5.55
C VAL A 120 9.16 -7.52 5.77
N LEU A 121 9.52 -6.41 6.43
CA LEU A 121 10.91 -6.07 6.74
C LEU A 121 11.56 -7.11 7.66
N LYS A 122 10.82 -7.63 8.65
CA LYS A 122 11.32 -8.70 9.53
C LYS A 122 11.55 -10.00 8.75
N SER A 123 10.64 -10.37 7.85
CA SER A 123 10.78 -11.56 7.00
C SER A 123 12.01 -11.45 6.10
N TYR A 124 12.21 -10.30 5.48
CA TYR A 124 13.43 -10.01 4.70
C TYR A 124 14.70 -10.17 5.53
N GLU A 125 14.73 -9.57 6.72
CA GLU A 125 15.89 -9.57 7.60
C GLU A 125 16.26 -10.97 8.11
N ILE A 126 15.27 -11.80 8.44
CA ILE A 126 15.48 -13.21 8.78
C ILE A 126 16.16 -13.93 7.61
N GLY A 127 15.63 -13.77 6.41
CA GLY A 127 16.17 -14.38 5.20
C GLY A 127 17.62 -13.98 4.94
N PHE A 128 17.90 -12.68 5.02
CA PHE A 128 19.24 -12.15 4.81
C PHE A 128 20.25 -12.73 5.81
N ASN A 129 19.92 -12.75 7.10
CA ASN A 129 20.81 -13.30 8.13
C ASN A 129 21.06 -14.80 7.95
N ASN A 130 20.04 -15.57 7.55
CA ASN A 130 20.18 -16.99 7.25
C ASN A 130 21.08 -17.21 6.01
N GLY A 131 20.91 -16.40 4.96
CA GLY A 131 21.76 -16.44 3.78
C GLY A 131 23.22 -16.10 4.11
N LEU A 132 23.46 -15.11 4.95
CA LEU A 132 24.79 -14.71 5.41
C LEU A 132 25.50 -15.83 6.17
N HIS A 133 24.80 -16.48 7.10
CA HIS A 133 25.35 -17.62 7.85
C HIS A 133 25.80 -18.75 6.92
N ASN A 134 24.94 -19.14 5.99
CA ASN A 134 25.25 -20.17 4.99
C ASN A 134 26.39 -19.78 4.04
N TYR A 135 26.56 -18.48 3.76
CA TYR A 135 27.68 -17.98 2.96
C TYR A 135 28.99 -18.12 3.75
N THR A 136 29.01 -17.72 5.02
CA THR A 136 30.20 -17.81 5.89
C THR A 136 30.65 -19.23 6.18
N GLU A 137 29.75 -20.22 6.18
CA GLU A 137 30.13 -21.63 6.36
C GLU A 137 30.75 -22.27 5.11
N LYS A 138 30.60 -21.65 3.94
CA LYS A 138 31.09 -22.17 2.65
C LYS A 138 32.43 -21.57 2.21
N VAL A 139 32.87 -20.47 2.84
CA VAL A 139 34.13 -19.77 2.56
C VAL A 139 35.18 -20.19 3.59
#